data_AF-A0A8R7QTW0-F1
#
_entry.id   AF-A0A8R7QTW0-F1
#
_cell.length_a   1.000
_cell.length_b   1.000
_cell.length_c   1.000
_cell.angle_alpha   90.00
_cell.angle_beta   90.00
_cell.angle_gamma   90.00
#
_symmetry.space_group_name_H-M   'P 1'
#
loop_
_entity.id
_entity.type
_entity.pdbx_description
1 polymer ?
#
loop_
_entity_poly.entity_id
_entity_poly.type
_entity_poly.pdbx_seq_one_letter_code
_entity_poly.pdbx_strand_id
1 'polypeptide(L)' 'MGGLGKTTLTRKVYESMENFSCCAWIIIAQSFVRMELLKVMIKEFFGNEALKKQLEGNVVREEDLANYLRKELLEKR' A
#
# COMPACT_ATOMS: atom_id res chain seq x y z
N MET A 1 -16.18 0.62 -21.64
CA MET A 1 -17.02 1.60 -20.90
C MET A 1 -16.27 2.11 -19.66
N GLY A 2 -15.51 3.19 -19.81
CA GLY A 2 -15.04 4.01 -18.68
C GLY A 2 -16.16 4.93 -18.18
N GLY A 3 -16.04 5.47 -16.97
CA GLY A 3 -16.94 6.55 -16.51
C GLY A 3 -18.24 6.15 -15.79
N LEU A 4 -18.53 4.86 -15.61
CA LEU A 4 -19.72 4.37 -14.86
C LEU A 4 -19.64 4.60 -13.32
N GLY A 5 -18.68 5.37 -12.82
CA GLY A 5 -18.57 5.68 -11.38
C GLY A 5 -18.13 4.53 -10.48
N LYS A 6 -17.61 3.41 -11.02
CA LYS A 6 -17.13 2.26 -10.22
C LYS A 6 -16.16 2.67 -9.11
N THR A 7 -15.09 3.35 -9.48
CA THR A 7 -14.08 3.87 -8.54
C THR A 7 -14.66 4.93 -7.61
N THR A 8 -15.62 5.74 -8.08
CA THR A 8 -16.31 6.75 -7.27
C THR A 8 -17.12 6.11 -6.14
N LEU A 9 -17.83 5.03 -6.42
CA LEU A 9 -18.58 4.29 -5.39
C LEU A 9 -17.62 3.66 -4.37
N THR A 10 -16.56 2.98 -4.82
CA THR A 10 -15.53 2.42 -3.92
C THR A 10 -14.88 3.49 -3.07
N ARG A 11 -14.60 4.67 -3.63
CA ARG A 11 -14.02 5.80 -2.91
C ARG A 11 -14.92 6.30 -1.77
N LYS A 12 -16.23 6.40 -2.00
CA LYS A 12 -17.18 6.79 -0.94
C LYS A 12 -17.18 5.79 0.22
N VAL A 13 -17.09 4.50 -0.07
CA VAL A 13 -17.01 3.46 0.99
C VAL A 13 -15.68 3.59 1.73
N TYR A 14 -14.57 3.76 1.01
CA TYR A 14 -13.24 3.98 1.61
C TYR A 14 -13.23 5.19 2.57
N GLU A 15 -13.82 6.31 2.17
CA GLU A 15 -13.91 7.53 2.98
C GLU A 15 -14.73 7.33 4.27
N SER A 16 -15.60 6.30 4.33
CA SER A 16 -16.34 5.91 5.55
C SER A 16 -15.66 4.83 6.41
N MET A 17 -14.46 4.37 6.05
CA MET A 17 -13.75 3.29 6.76
C MET A 17 -13.03 3.76 8.04
N GLU A 18 -13.57 4.74 8.76
CA GLU A 18 -12.96 5.32 9.98
C GLU A 18 -12.72 4.29 11.10
N ASN A 19 -13.46 3.17 11.09
CA ASN A 19 -13.33 2.11 12.09
C ASN A 19 -12.24 1.07 11.78
N PHE A 20 -11.55 1.17 10.64
CA PHE A 20 -10.48 0.24 10.29
C PHE A 20 -9.14 0.75 10.82
N SER A 21 -8.40 -0.12 11.52
CA SER A 21 -7.06 0.18 12.04
C SER A 21 -6.02 0.45 10.95
N CYS A 22 -6.30 0.01 9.72
CA CYS A 22 -5.40 0.11 8.59
C CYS A 22 -6.19 0.16 7.27
N CYS A 23 -5.95 1.19 6.45
CA CYS A 23 -6.60 1.40 5.17
C CYS A 23 -5.67 2.18 4.24
N ALA A 24 -5.62 1.82 2.96
CA ALA A 24 -4.83 2.52 1.94
C ALA A 24 -5.56 2.57 0.60
N TRP A 25 -5.44 3.70 -0.09
CA TRP A 25 -6.01 3.90 -1.42
C TRP A 25 -4.90 3.89 -2.48
N ILE A 26 -4.75 2.76 -3.17
CA ILE A 26 -3.64 2.55 -4.11
C ILE A 26 -4.16 2.39 -5.53
N ILE A 27 -3.60 3.17 -6.45
CA ILE A 27 -3.89 3.09 -7.88
C ILE A 27 -2.80 2.24 -8.54
N ILE A 28 -3.21 1.17 -9.23
CA ILE A 28 -2.29 0.26 -9.92
C ILE A 28 -2.59 0.34 -11.43
N ALA A 29 -1.56 0.55 -12.23
CA ALA A 29 -1.67 0.49 -13.69
C ALA A 29 -1.77 -0.97 -14.18
N GLN A 30 -2.28 -1.18 -15.40
CA GLN A 30 -2.39 -2.52 -15.98
C GLN A 30 -1.07 -3.30 -15.98
N SER A 31 0.03 -2.59 -16.27
CA SER A 31 1.39 -3.06 -16.09
C SER A 31 2.02 -2.32 -14.91
N PHE A 32 2.58 -3.06 -13.96
CA PHE A 32 3.26 -2.48 -12.80
C PHE A 32 4.50 -3.30 -12.46
N VAL A 33 5.44 -2.66 -11.76
CA VAL A 33 6.62 -3.31 -11.18
C VAL A 33 6.29 -3.66 -9.74
N ARG A 34 6.39 -4.93 -9.37
CA ARG A 34 6.02 -5.43 -8.02
C ARG A 34 6.77 -4.69 -6.90
N MET A 35 8.08 -4.52 -7.06
CA MET A 35 8.92 -3.75 -6.14
C MET A 35 8.35 -2.34 -5.90
N GLU A 36 7.97 -1.61 -6.95
CA GLU A 36 7.42 -0.26 -6.81
C GLU A 36 6.05 -0.28 -6.13
N LEU A 37 5.21 -1.28 -6.43
CA LEU A 37 3.93 -1.44 -5.75
C LEU A 37 4.10 -1.68 -4.24
N LEU A 38 5.06 -2.51 -3.84
CA LEU A 38 5.36 -2.76 -2.43
C LEU A 38 5.84 -1.49 -1.72
N LYS A 39 6.69 -0.68 -2.37
CA LYS A 39 7.11 0.63 -1.83
C LYS A 39 5.92 1.57 -1.64
N VAL A 40 5.00 1.63 -2.61
CA VAL A 40 3.77 2.43 -2.50
C VAL A 40 2.90 1.93 -1.36
N MET A 41 2.70 0.61 -1.22
CA MET A 41 1.95 0.03 -0.10
C MET A 41 2.54 0.43 1.26
N ILE A 42 3.86 0.25 1.43
CA ILE A 42 4.55 0.62 2.68
C ILE A 42 4.39 2.11 2.98
N LYS A 43 4.53 2.97 1.96
CA LYS A 43 4.34 4.42 2.11
C LYS A 43 2.91 4.77 2.52
N GLU A 44 1.90 4.19 1.88
CA GLU A 44 0.49 4.51 2.16
C GLU A 44 0.05 3.99 3.53
N PHE A 45 0.53 2.82 3.96
CA PHE A 45 0.15 2.24 5.25
C PHE A 45 0.96 2.77 6.43
N PHE A 46 2.26 3.03 6.25
CA PHE A 46 3.20 3.27 7.35
C PHE A 46 3.99 4.59 7.22
N GLY A 47 3.78 5.34 6.13
CA GLY A 47 4.41 6.63 5.88
C GLY A 47 5.78 6.56 5.21
N ASN A 48 6.27 7.73 4.79
CA ASN A 48 7.55 7.85 4.06
C ASN A 48 8.77 7.46 4.92
N GLU A 49 8.72 7.64 6.23
CA GLU A 49 9.83 7.30 7.11
C GLU A 49 10.02 5.79 7.24
N ALA A 50 8.94 5.03 7.34
CA ALA A 50 8.99 3.57 7.33
C ALA A 50 9.60 3.05 6.03
N LEU A 51 9.18 3.62 4.89
CA LEU A 51 9.78 3.29 3.59
C LEU A 51 11.28 3.61 3.54
N LYS A 52 11.69 4.80 3.99
CA LYS A 52 13.12 5.18 4.01
C LYS A 52 13.95 4.20 4.84
N LYS A 53 13.50 3.83 6.04
CA LYS A 53 14.18 2.84 6.88
C LYS A 53 14.36 1.48 6.20
N GLN A 54 13.37 1.03 5.42
CA GLN A 54 13.49 -0.21 4.66
C GLN A 54 14.45 -0.10 3.45
N LEU A 55 14.70 1.11 2.97
CA LEU A 55 15.62 1.39 1.87
C LEU A 55 17.02 1.80 2.35
N GLU A 56 17.20 2.02 3.65
CA GLU A 56 18.48 2.39 4.26
C GLU A 56 19.36 1.15 4.45
N GLY A 57 20.34 1.01 3.55
CA GLY A 57 21.39 -0.02 3.61
C GLY A 57 21.20 -1.15 2.58
N ASN A 58 22.32 -1.55 1.95
CA ASN A 58 22.44 -2.67 0.99
C ASN A 58 21.38 -2.71 -0.14
N VAL A 59 21.46 -3.77 -0.96
CA VAL A 59 20.50 -4.04 -2.04
C VAL A 59 19.24 -4.66 -1.43
N VAL A 60 18.13 -3.91 -1.46
CA VAL A 60 16.82 -4.38 -0.98
C VAL A 60 16.17 -5.28 -2.01
N ARG A 61 15.74 -6.48 -1.60
CA ARG A 61 15.03 -7.42 -2.46
C ARG A 61 13.53 -7.28 -2.30
N GLU A 62 12.79 -7.79 -3.29
CA GLU A 62 11.32 -7.70 -3.31
C GLU A 62 10.73 -8.44 -2.10
N GLU A 63 11.32 -9.57 -1.73
CA GLU A 63 10.90 -10.40 -0.61
C GLU A 63 11.05 -9.68 0.73
N ASP A 64 12.07 -8.82 0.88
CA ASP A 64 12.33 -8.10 2.12
C ASP A 64 11.19 -7.09 2.39
N LEU A 65 10.76 -6.35 1.35
CA LEU A 65 9.62 -5.43 1.45
C LEU A 65 8.28 -6.18 1.66
N ALA A 66 8.08 -7.30 0.98
CA ALA A 66 6.87 -8.10 1.13
C ALA A 66 6.74 -8.69 2.55
N ASN A 67 7.86 -9.17 3.12
CA ASN A 67 7.89 -9.69 4.48
C ASN A 67 7.64 -8.60 5.52
N TYR A 68 8.25 -7.42 5.35
CA TYR A 68 8.00 -6.26 6.21
C TYR A 68 6.52 -5.87 6.19
N LEU A 69 5.93 -5.67 5.00
CA LEU A 69 4.52 -5.33 4.85
C LEU A 69 3.62 -6.37 5.50
N ARG A 70 3.89 -7.67 5.30
CA ARG A 70 3.11 -8.76 5.90
C ARG A 70 3.18 -8.75 7.42
N LYS A 71 4.36 -8.54 8.00
CA LYS A 71 4.57 -8.50 9.44
C LYS A 71 3.78 -7.35 10.07
N GLU A 72 3.97 -6.13 9.57
CA GLU A 72 3.33 -4.93 10.12
C GLU A 72 1.79 -4.98 10.01
N LEU A 73 1.25 -5.50 8.89
CA LEU A 73 -0.19 -5.66 8.72
C LEU A 73 -0.79 -6.73 9.65
N LEU A 74 -0.03 -7.78 10.01
CA LEU A 74 -0.46 -8.79 10.97
C LEU A 74 -0.51 -8.24 12.40
N GLU A 75 0.41 -7.36 12.77
CA GLU A 75 0.46 -6.74 14.10
C GLU A 75 -0.68 -5.71 14.32
N LYS A 76 -1.25 -5.15 13.24
CA LYS A 76 -2.36 -4.20 13.27
C LYS A 76 -3.75 -4.84 13.21
N ARG A 77 -3.82 -6.18 13.19
CA ARG A 77 -5.05 -6.95 13.01
C ARG A 77 -5.77 -7.25 14.32
#